data_AF-A0A7C3IWB6-F1
#
_entry.id   AF-A0A7C3IWB6-F1
#
_cell.length_a   1.000
_cell.length_b   1.000
_cell.length_c   1.000
_cell.angle_alpha   90.00
_cell.angle_beta   90.00
_cell.angle_gamma   90.00
#
_symmetry.space_group_name_H-M   'P 1'
#
loop_
_entity.id
_entity.type
_entity.pdbx_description
1 polymer ?
#
loop_
_entity_poly.entity_id
_entity_poly.type
_entity_poly.pdbx_seq_one_letter_code
_entity_poly.pdbx_strand_id
1 'polypeptide(L)' 'MPIVYLKSGGYAVCGGYTVKEGVVKMVDVVFRDTGIPEGRERQPEAVVSLANVLYIIPGQDNK' A
#
# COMPACT_ATOMS: atom_id res chain seq x y z
N MET A 1 -7.84 8.50 -1.96
CA MET A 1 -6.90 7.64 -1.21
C MET A 1 -6.21 6.69 -2.18
N PRO A 2 -4.87 6.68 -2.25
CA PRO A 2 -4.12 5.75 -3.10
C PRO A 2 -4.29 4.28 -2.72
N ILE A 3 -4.10 3.39 -3.70
CA ILE A 3 -4.14 1.93 -3.52
C ILE A 3 -2.90 1.29 -4.16
N VAL A 4 -2.18 0.46 -3.42
CA VAL A 4 -1.00 -0.29 -3.88
C VAL A 4 -1.36 -1.76 -3.98
N TYR A 5 -1.37 -2.31 -5.19
CA TYR A 5 -1.62 -3.74 -5.42
C TYR A 5 -0.33 -4.54 -5.33
N LEU A 6 -0.35 -5.65 -4.59
CA LEU A 6 0.78 -6.53 -4.37
C LEU A 6 0.72 -7.75 -5.28
N LYS A 7 1.88 -8.25 -5.70
CA LYS A 7 1.97 -9.48 -6.50
C LYS A 7 1.47 -10.73 -5.76
N SER A 8 1.38 -10.68 -4.43
CA SER A 8 0.79 -11.74 -3.62
C SER A 8 -0.74 -11.84 -3.71
N GLY A 9 -1.40 -10.91 -4.43
CA GLY A 9 -2.85 -10.92 -4.66
C GLY A 9 -3.65 -9.95 -3.78
N GLY A 10 -3.06 -9.45 -2.68
CA GLY A 10 -3.68 -8.44 -1.82
C GLY A 10 -3.34 -7.00 -2.23
N TYR A 11 -3.87 -6.03 -1.49
CA TYR A 11 -3.60 -4.62 -1.71
C TYR A 11 -3.51 -3.83 -0.40
N ALA A 12 -2.87 -2.67 -0.46
CA ALA A 12 -2.77 -1.71 0.63
C ALA A 12 -3.47 -0.42 0.24
N VAL A 13 -4.44 0.02 1.05
CA VAL A 13 -5.01 1.36 0.96
C VAL A 13 -4.20 2.26 1.89
N CYS A 14 -3.75 3.42 1.43
CA CYS A 14 -2.95 4.32 2.24
C CYS A 14 -3.44 5.76 2.15
N GLY A 15 -3.06 6.59 3.12
CA GLY A 15 -3.28 8.04 3.06
C GLY A 15 -2.35 8.71 2.06
N GLY A 16 -1.11 8.20 1.96
CA GLY A 16 -0.10 8.66 1.02
C GLY A 16 1.01 7.63 0.81
N TYR A 17 1.81 7.84 -0.23
CA TYR A 17 2.96 7.00 -0.52
C TYR A 17 4.09 7.80 -1.19
N THR A 18 5.32 7.30 -1.03
CA THR A 18 6.50 7.77 -1.75
C THR A 18 7.19 6.57 -2.37
N VAL A 19 7.66 6.73 -3.61
CA VAL A 19 8.50 5.74 -4.30
C VAL A 19 9.92 6.27 -4.35
N LYS A 20 10.85 5.59 -3.69
CA LYS A 20 12.26 5.98 -3.65
C LYS A 20 13.13 4.74 -3.41
N GLU A 21 14.32 4.70 -3.97
CA GLU A 21 15.33 3.67 -3.65
C GLU A 21 14.80 2.21 -3.74
N GLY A 22 13.97 1.91 -4.75
CA GLY A 22 13.48 0.54 -4.97
C GLY A 22 12.32 0.12 -4.06
N VAL A 23 11.77 1.02 -3.24
CA VAL A 23 10.67 0.72 -2.32
C VAL A 23 9.51 1.71 -2.48
N VAL A 24 8.34 1.26 -2.06
CA VAL A 24 7.16 2.08 -1.80
C VAL A 24 7.00 2.18 -0.29
N LYS A 25 7.15 3.39 0.23
CA LYS A 25 6.83 3.71 1.62
C LYS A 25 5.43 4.31 1.66
N MET A 26 4.56 3.74 2.47
CA MET A 26 3.15 4.13 2.60
C MET A 26 2.88 4.58 4.04
N VAL A 27 1.95 5.52 4.22
CA VAL A 27 1.49 6.00 5.53
C VAL A 27 -0.01 5.80 5.68
N ASP A 28 -0.49 5.64 6.92
CA ASP A 28 -1.89 5.36 7.25
C ASP A 28 -2.44 4.15 6.46
N VAL A 29 -1.75 3.03 6.57
CA VAL A 29 -1.89 1.86 5.71
C VAL A 29 -2.89 0.87 6.26
N VAL A 30 -3.81 0.42 5.41
CA VAL A 30 -4.76 -0.66 5.67
C VAL A 30 -4.50 -1.75 4.64
N PHE A 31 -4.07 -2.93 5.07
CA PHE A 31 -3.91 -4.08 4.18
C PHE A 31 -5.24 -4.83 4.03
N ARG A 32 -5.55 -5.24 2.81
CA ARG A 32 -6.76 -5.96 2.41
C ARG A 32 -6.38 -7.14 1.51
N ASP A 33 -7.05 -8.26 1.68
CA ASP A 33 -6.85 -9.49 0.89
C ASP A 33 -5.38 -9.98 0.84
N THR A 34 -4.57 -9.50 1.78
CA THR A 34 -3.28 -10.08 2.12
C THR A 34 -3.56 -11.13 3.17
N GLY A 35 -2.93 -12.31 3.13
CA GLY A 35 -3.05 -13.34 4.19
C GLY A 35 -2.53 -12.93 5.58
N ILE A 36 -2.52 -11.63 5.88
CA ILE A 36 -2.15 -11.02 7.16
C ILE A 36 -3.35 -11.18 8.11
N PRO A 37 -3.13 -11.61 9.37
CA PRO A 37 -4.19 -11.82 10.34
C PRO A 37 -5.09 -10.58 10.55
N GLU A 38 -6.40 -10.81 10.59
CA GLU A 38 -7.42 -9.84 11.00
C GLU A 38 -7.07 -9.31 12.40
N GLY A 39 -6.72 -8.02 12.51
CA GLY A 39 -6.19 -7.42 13.75
C GLY A 39 -5.03 -6.44 13.54
N ARG A 40 -4.44 -6.38 12.33
CA ARG A 40 -3.50 -5.31 11.91
C ARG A 40 -4.16 -4.29 10.99
N GLU A 41 -5.39 -3.89 11.32
CA GLU A 41 -6.29 -3.16 10.43
C GLU A 41 -5.76 -1.80 9.98
N ARG A 42 -4.92 -1.14 10.77
CA ARG A 42 -4.30 0.13 10.36
C ARG A 42 -2.89 0.26 10.93
N GLN A 43 -1.90 0.36 10.05
CA GLN A 43 -0.51 0.57 10.39
C GLN A 43 -0.14 2.02 10.09
N PRO A 44 0.64 2.69 10.97
CA PRO A 44 1.05 4.07 10.72
C PRO A 44 1.94 4.17 9.47
N GLU A 45 2.74 3.13 9.21
CA GLU A 45 3.65 3.05 8.08
C GLU A 45 3.78 1.60 7.60
N ALA A 46 3.99 1.42 6.29
CA ALA A 46 4.49 0.17 5.73
C ALA A 46 5.48 0.44 4.59
N VAL A 47 6.52 -0.39 4.51
CA VAL A 47 7.52 -0.35 3.45
C VAL A 47 7.46 -1.64 2.65
N VAL A 48 7.30 -1.52 1.34
CA VAL A 48 7.20 -2.66 0.43
C VAL A 48 8.21 -2.48 -0.70
N SER A 49 8.98 -3.53 -1.01
CA SER A 49 9.84 -3.53 -2.19
C SER A 49 9.02 -3.37 -3.47
N LEU A 50 9.47 -2.52 -4.41
CA LEU A 50 8.87 -2.42 -5.74
C LEU A 50 8.83 -3.76 -6.48
N ALA A 51 9.74 -4.69 -6.16
CA ALA A 51 9.72 -6.04 -6.72
C ALA A 51 8.43 -6.81 -6.38
N ASN A 52 7.74 -6.45 -5.29
CA ASN A 52 6.51 -7.05 -4.81
C ASN A 52 5.26 -6.24 -5.17
N VAL A 53 5.41 -5.08 -5.82
CA VAL A 53 4.30 -4.23 -6.26
C VAL A 53 3.89 -4.62 -7.69
N LEU A 54 2.59 -4.75 -7.92
CA LEU A 54 2.02 -5.00 -9.25
C LEU A 54 1.75 -3.67 -9.96
N TYR A 55 1.00 -2.77 -9.33
CA TYR A 55 0.79 -1.39 -9.77
C TYR A 55 0.26 -0.54 -8.61
N ILE A 56 0.26 0.79 -8.80
CA ILE A 56 -0.29 1.76 -7.84
C ILE A 56 -1.39 2.54 -8.55
N ILE A 57 -2.57 2.62 -7.93
CA ILE A 57 -3.62 3.55 -8.31
C ILE A 57 -3.43 4.82 -7.47
N PRO A 58 -3.01 5.95 -8.08
CA PRO A 58 -2.91 7.20 -7.35
C PRO A 58 -4.30 7.62 -6.86
N GLY A 59 -4.36 8.24 -5.68
CA GLY A 59 -5.62 8.83 -5.21
C GLY A 59 -6.05 9.90 -6.20
N GLN A 60 -7.33 9.91 -6.58
CA GLN A 60 -7.88 11.05 -7.31
C GLN A 60 -7.86 12.28 -6.40
N ASP A 61 -7.13 13.31 -6.80
CA ASP A 61 -7.38 14.66 -6.30
C ASP A 61 -8.75 15.07 -6.84
N ASN A 62 -9.76 15.09 -5.96
CA ASN A 62 -11.00 15.81 -6.25
C ASN A 62 -10.65 17.31 -6.27
N LYS A 63 -10.19 17.80 -7.42
CA LYS A 63 -10.20 19.23 -7.73
C LYS A 63 -11.62 19.69 -8.05
#